data_AF-A0A319BKU3-F1
#
_entry.id   AF-A0A319BKU3-F1
#
_cell.length_a   1.000
_cell.length_b   1.000
_cell.length_c   1.000
_cell.angle_alpha   90.00
_cell.angle_beta   90.00
_cell.angle_gamma   90.00
#
_symmetry.space_group_name_H-M   'P 1'
#
loop_
_entity.id
_entity.type
_entity.pdbx_description
1 polymer ?
#
loop_
_entity_poly.entity_id
_entity_poly.type
_entity_poly.pdbx_seq_one_letter_code
_entity_poly.pdbx_strand_id
1 'polypeptide(L)'
;MAQLQPSEIELFEKLSSYPFSTDREFAVGLSIILGHPESPASEEEINRNDDLTLQAKCFYFSRKEKLMPPLEFSTYKTWLESASKSKSADLSSPSPTMDVPNSKEEPAYPSSFAHIVELITTGQPIPGIQQIPDTVLTGHDTPSEKPERRKPWEKGTASE
;
A
#
# COMPACT_ATOMS: atom_id res chain seq x y z
N MET A 1 -6.13 -23.74 -5.27
CA MET A 1 -5.91 -23.35 -6.68
C MET A 1 -7.25 -22.85 -7.22
N ALA A 2 -7.46 -21.54 -7.29
CA ALA A 2 -8.64 -21.01 -7.93
C ALA A 2 -8.47 -21.21 -9.45
N GLN A 3 -9.29 -22.07 -10.04
CA GLN A 3 -9.33 -22.29 -11.49
C GLN A 3 -10.02 -21.09 -12.14
N LEU A 4 -9.22 -20.22 -12.76
CA LEU A 4 -9.69 -19.11 -13.59
C LEU A 4 -10.60 -19.64 -14.69
N GLN A 5 -11.85 -19.19 -14.73
CA GLN A 5 -12.77 -19.56 -15.80
C GLN A 5 -12.37 -18.84 -17.11
N PRO A 6 -12.56 -19.46 -18.28
CA PRO A 6 -12.23 -18.82 -19.56
C PRO A 6 -13.00 -17.51 -19.78
N SER A 7 -14.24 -17.42 -19.27
CA SER A 7 -15.03 -16.19 -19.28
C SER A 7 -14.42 -15.07 -18.44
N GLU A 8 -13.74 -15.39 -17.33
CA GLU A 8 -13.04 -14.39 -16.51
C GLU A 8 -11.82 -13.82 -17.25
N ILE A 9 -11.12 -14.66 -18.03
CA ILE A 9 -9.97 -14.22 -18.84
C ILE A 9 -10.43 -13.22 -19.90
N GLU A 10 -11.52 -13.50 -20.62
CA GLU A 10 -12.11 -12.56 -21.58
C GLU A 10 -12.53 -11.24 -20.92
N LEU A 11 -13.09 -11.31 -19.71
CA LEU A 11 -13.45 -10.14 -18.91
C LEU A 11 -12.22 -9.33 -18.50
N PHE A 12 -11.11 -9.98 -18.14
CA PHE A 12 -9.86 -9.31 -17.79
C PHE A 12 -9.20 -8.61 -18.98
N GLU A 13 -9.25 -9.21 -20.16
CA GLU A 13 -8.80 -8.56 -21.40
C GLU A 13 -9.66 -7.33 -21.71
N LYS A 14 -10.99 -7.48 -21.58
CA LYS A 14 -11.93 -6.37 -21.77
C LYS A 14 -11.77 -5.25 -20.72
N LEU A 15 -11.49 -5.62 -19.48
CA LEU A 15 -11.16 -4.70 -18.39
C LEU A 15 -9.87 -3.92 -18.70
N SER A 16 -8.83 -4.62 -19.15
CA SER A 16 -7.52 -4.03 -19.48
C SER A 16 -7.59 -3.09 -20.68
N SER A 17 -8.47 -3.36 -21.64
CA SER A 17 -8.72 -2.54 -22.83
C SER A 17 -9.67 -1.36 -22.58
N TYR A 18 -10.33 -1.31 -21.41
CA TYR A 18 -11.36 -0.32 -21.14
C TYR A 18 -10.76 1.09 -20.89
N PRO A 19 -11.25 2.15 -21.57
CA PRO A 19 -10.72 3.51 -21.43
C PRO A 19 -11.23 4.22 -20.17
N PHE A 20 -10.66 3.89 -19.01
CA PHE A 20 -11.04 4.48 -17.71
C PHE A 20 -10.78 6.00 -17.62
N SER A 21 -9.83 6.55 -18.38
CA SER A 21 -9.51 7.99 -18.35
C SER A 21 -10.60 8.87 -18.98
N THR A 22 -11.33 8.34 -19.97
CA THR A 22 -12.44 9.06 -20.62
C THR A 22 -13.73 9.01 -19.80
N ASP A 23 -13.80 8.11 -18.82
CA ASP A 23 -15.01 7.87 -18.04
C ASP A 23 -15.09 8.81 -16.82
N ARG A 24 -15.99 9.80 -16.93
CA ARG A 24 -16.22 10.78 -15.87
C ARG A 24 -16.85 10.17 -14.62
N GLU A 25 -17.70 9.15 -14.76
CA GLU A 25 -18.34 8.53 -13.59
C GLU A 25 -17.31 7.78 -12.75
N PHE A 26 -16.40 7.07 -13.44
CA PHE A 26 -15.28 6.43 -12.79
C PHE A 26 -14.35 7.44 -12.12
N ALA A 27 -13.97 8.52 -12.80
CA ALA A 27 -13.10 9.56 -12.24
C ALA A 27 -13.68 10.22 -10.97
N VAL A 28 -14.99 10.47 -10.96
CA VAL A 28 -15.69 11.00 -9.77
C VAL A 28 -15.76 9.95 -8.65
N GLY A 29 -16.04 8.69 -8.98
CA GLY A 29 -16.04 7.62 -7.97
C GLY A 29 -14.65 7.41 -7.33
N LEU A 30 -13.59 7.47 -8.14
CA LEU A 30 -12.23 7.30 -7.69
C LEU A 30 -11.76 8.48 -6.81
N SER A 31 -12.16 9.72 -7.10
CA SER A 31 -11.78 10.87 -6.27
C SER A 31 -12.39 10.84 -4.87
N ILE A 32 -13.58 10.26 -4.73
CA ILE A 32 -14.20 10.00 -3.41
C ILE A 32 -13.35 9.00 -2.63
N ILE A 33 -12.88 7.94 -3.28
CA ILE A 33 -12.03 6.89 -2.66
C ILE A 33 -10.66 7.45 -2.28
N LEU A 34 -10.10 8.35 -3.09
CA LEU A 34 -8.81 9.01 -2.84
C LEU A 34 -8.88 10.16 -1.82
N GLY A 35 -10.08 10.59 -1.41
CA GLY A 35 -10.26 11.61 -0.38
C GLY A 35 -10.26 13.05 -0.88
N HIS A 36 -10.45 13.29 -2.17
CA HIS A 36 -10.58 14.63 -2.76
C HIS A 36 -11.86 14.75 -3.61
N PRO A 37 -13.05 14.76 -2.98
CA PRO A 37 -14.33 14.75 -3.70
C PRO A 37 -14.62 16.04 -4.49
N GLU A 38 -13.90 17.15 -4.22
CA GLU A 38 -14.09 18.43 -4.89
C GLU A 38 -13.58 18.46 -6.34
N SER A 39 -12.70 17.53 -6.71
CA SER A 39 -12.15 17.44 -8.06
C SER A 39 -12.22 16.00 -8.57
N PRO A 40 -12.56 15.76 -9.85
CA PRO A 40 -12.49 14.43 -10.44
C PRO A 40 -11.05 13.92 -10.40
N ALA A 41 -10.87 12.61 -10.28
CA ALA A 41 -9.53 12.02 -10.31
C ALA A 41 -8.84 12.34 -11.64
N SER A 42 -7.58 12.75 -11.56
CA SER A 42 -6.79 13.11 -12.73
C SER A 42 -6.37 11.86 -13.51
N GLU A 43 -5.98 12.02 -14.77
CA GLU A 43 -5.59 10.88 -15.62
C GLU A 43 -4.41 10.11 -15.01
N GLU A 44 -3.46 10.80 -14.39
CA GLU A 44 -2.33 10.17 -13.71
C GLU A 44 -2.83 9.27 -12.58
N GLU A 45 -3.85 9.72 -11.83
CA GLU A 45 -4.40 9.02 -10.70
C GLU A 45 -5.17 7.76 -11.12
N ILE A 46 -5.89 7.87 -12.22
CA ILE A 46 -6.62 6.76 -12.86
C ILE A 46 -5.63 5.71 -13.41
N ASN A 47 -4.47 6.13 -13.92
CA ASN A 47 -3.46 5.24 -14.48
C ASN A 47 -2.50 4.64 -13.44
N ARG A 48 -2.62 5.00 -12.16
CA ARG A 48 -1.85 4.34 -11.09
C ARG A 48 -2.14 2.84 -11.03
N ASN A 49 -1.09 2.05 -10.87
CA ASN A 49 -1.16 0.61 -10.66
C ASN A 49 -1.23 0.26 -9.16
N ASP A 50 -1.88 1.11 -8.37
CA ASP A 50 -2.08 0.88 -6.94
C ASP A 50 -3.19 -0.15 -6.74
N ASP A 51 -3.08 -0.96 -5.68
CA ASP A 51 -4.10 -1.97 -5.32
C ASP A 51 -5.49 -1.32 -5.19
N LEU A 52 -5.56 -0.10 -4.65
CA LEU A 52 -6.81 0.65 -4.50
C LEU A 52 -7.45 1.03 -5.84
N THR A 53 -6.65 1.61 -6.76
CA THR A 53 -7.11 1.99 -8.11
C THR A 53 -7.54 0.76 -8.89
N LEU A 54 -6.79 -0.34 -8.77
CA LEU A 54 -7.07 -1.58 -9.46
C LEU A 54 -8.34 -2.26 -8.92
N GLN A 55 -8.53 -2.28 -7.60
CA GLN A 55 -9.76 -2.74 -6.97
C GLN A 55 -10.98 -1.90 -7.41
N ALA A 56 -10.83 -0.58 -7.47
CA ALA A 56 -11.89 0.32 -7.95
C ALA A 56 -12.24 0.04 -9.43
N LYS A 57 -11.25 -0.20 -10.30
CA LYS A 57 -11.46 -0.58 -11.70
C LYS A 57 -12.25 -1.90 -11.81
N CYS A 58 -11.86 -2.93 -11.05
CA CYS A 58 -12.57 -4.21 -11.02
C CYS A 58 -14.02 -4.05 -10.55
N PHE A 59 -14.24 -3.28 -9.48
CA PHE A 59 -15.58 -3.01 -8.95
C PHE A 59 -16.45 -2.25 -9.95
N TYR A 60 -15.93 -1.17 -10.54
CA TYR A 60 -16.66 -0.37 -11.52
C TYR A 60 -17.04 -1.20 -12.75
N PHE A 61 -16.10 -1.98 -13.26
CA PHE A 61 -16.32 -2.81 -14.43
C PHE A 61 -17.33 -3.93 -14.18
N SER A 62 -17.26 -4.60 -13.01
CA SER A 62 -18.24 -5.63 -12.64
C SER A 62 -19.67 -5.08 -12.53
N ARG A 63 -19.82 -3.87 -11.99
CA ARG A 63 -21.11 -3.15 -11.97
C ARG A 63 -21.60 -2.82 -13.39
N LYS A 64 -20.71 -2.38 -14.28
CA LYS A 64 -21.05 -1.98 -15.65
C LYS A 64 -21.50 -3.16 -16.52
N GLU A 65 -20.80 -4.29 -16.45
CA GLU A 65 -21.15 -5.52 -17.16
C GLU A 65 -22.25 -6.34 -16.46
N LYS A 66 -22.73 -5.87 -15.29
CA LYS A 66 -23.76 -6.53 -14.46
C LYS A 66 -23.40 -7.99 -14.15
N LEU A 67 -22.15 -8.22 -13.77
CA LEU A 67 -21.65 -9.57 -13.48
C LEU A 67 -22.27 -10.11 -12.18
N MET A 68 -22.75 -11.35 -12.26
CA MET A 68 -23.20 -12.15 -11.12
C MET A 68 -22.50 -13.50 -11.24
N PRO A 69 -21.45 -13.79 -10.44
CA PRO A 69 -20.89 -13.02 -9.33
C PRO A 69 -20.01 -11.82 -9.75
N PRO A 70 -19.73 -10.85 -8.85
CA PRO A 70 -18.82 -9.74 -9.11
C PRO A 70 -17.40 -10.21 -9.46
N LEU A 71 -16.68 -9.37 -10.21
CA LEU A 71 -15.28 -9.62 -10.55
C LEU A 71 -14.40 -9.37 -9.32
N GLU A 72 -13.77 -10.42 -8.84
CA GLU A 72 -12.91 -10.36 -7.65
C GLU A 72 -11.53 -9.79 -7.99
N PHE A 73 -11.08 -8.81 -7.19
CA PHE A 73 -9.77 -8.16 -7.35
C PHE A 73 -8.60 -9.14 -7.24
N SER A 74 -8.67 -10.09 -6.29
CA SER A 74 -7.63 -11.10 -6.04
C SER A 74 -7.35 -11.96 -7.28
N THR A 75 -8.39 -12.34 -8.00
CA THR A 75 -8.30 -13.19 -9.19
C THR A 75 -7.67 -12.44 -10.35
N TYR A 76 -8.04 -11.16 -10.54
CA TYR A 76 -7.42 -10.30 -11.54
C TYR A 76 -5.93 -10.05 -11.25
N LYS A 77 -5.58 -9.79 -9.99
CA LYS A 77 -4.17 -9.61 -9.57
C LYS A 77 -3.33 -10.86 -9.84
N THR A 78 -3.87 -12.04 -9.50
CA THR A 78 -3.23 -13.33 -9.79
C THR A 78 -3.04 -13.53 -11.30
N TRP A 79 -4.03 -13.16 -12.11
CA TRP A 79 -3.92 -13.21 -13.57
C TRP A 79 -2.84 -12.25 -14.10
N LEU A 80 -2.74 -11.03 -13.54
CA LEU A 80 -1.71 -10.06 -13.92
C LEU A 80 -0.29 -10.55 -13.57
N GLU A 81 -0.12 -11.19 -12.41
CA GLU A 81 1.13 -11.84 -12.01
C GLU A 81 1.47 -13.01 -12.95
N SER A 82 0.49 -13.81 -13.34
CA SER A 82 0.67 -14.88 -14.32
C SER A 82 1.01 -14.34 -15.73
N ALA A 83 0.36 -13.27 -16.17
CA ALA A 83 0.58 -12.61 -17.47
C ALA A 83 1.93 -11.90 -17.56
N SER A 84 2.42 -11.34 -16.44
CA SER A 84 3.79 -10.81 -16.37
C SER A 84 4.82 -11.93 -16.39
N LYS A 85 4.53 -13.08 -15.76
CA LYS A 85 5.41 -14.25 -15.79
C LYS A 85 5.54 -14.89 -17.17
N SER A 86 4.51 -14.81 -18.01
CA SER A 86 4.57 -15.28 -19.41
C SER A 86 5.29 -14.30 -20.36
N LYS A 87 5.32 -12.99 -20.05
CA LYS A 87 6.15 -12.01 -20.80
C LYS A 87 7.62 -12.00 -20.40
N SER A 88 7.94 -12.46 -19.20
CA SER A 88 9.33 -12.57 -18.68
C SER A 88 9.89 -13.99 -18.82
N ALA A 89 9.39 -14.79 -19.76
CA ALA A 89 9.83 -16.17 -20.01
C ALA A 89 10.89 -16.29 -21.14
N ASP A 90 11.56 -15.18 -21.50
CA ASP A 90 12.79 -15.20 -22.30
C ASP A 90 13.93 -14.54 -21.53
N LEU A 91 14.20 -15.01 -20.30
CA LEU A 91 15.51 -15.00 -19.62
C LEU A 91 15.33 -15.56 -18.19
N SER A 92 15.80 -16.79 -18.00
CA SER A 92 16.00 -17.52 -16.73
C SER A 92 14.91 -18.54 -16.34
N SER A 93 15.17 -19.76 -16.82
CA SER A 93 14.56 -21.02 -16.43
C SER A 93 14.70 -21.32 -14.93
N PRO A 94 13.72 -22.02 -14.32
CA PRO A 94 13.79 -22.58 -12.97
C PRO A 94 14.46 -23.97 -12.97
N SER A 95 15.15 -24.35 -11.89
CA SER A 95 15.26 -25.76 -11.43
C SER A 95 16.02 -25.92 -10.10
N PRO A 96 15.84 -27.05 -9.39
CA PRO A 96 15.87 -27.15 -7.93
C PRO A 96 17.03 -27.99 -7.34
N THR A 97 17.21 -27.85 -6.02
CA THR A 97 17.81 -28.79 -5.04
C THR A 97 19.22 -29.31 -5.32
N MET A 98 20.20 -28.80 -4.57
CA MET A 98 21.29 -29.63 -4.04
C MET A 98 21.44 -29.42 -2.54
N ASP A 99 21.54 -30.56 -1.88
CA ASP A 99 21.64 -30.89 -0.46
C ASP A 99 22.82 -30.21 0.25
N VAL A 100 22.57 -29.58 1.40
CA VAL A 100 23.55 -29.43 2.49
C VAL A 100 22.80 -29.53 3.83
N PRO A 101 23.14 -30.49 4.71
CA PRO A 101 22.58 -30.55 6.04
C PRO A 101 23.33 -29.61 6.98
N ASN A 102 22.58 -29.04 7.94
CA ASN A 102 23.01 -28.52 9.24
C ASN A 102 23.08 -26.98 9.41
N SER A 103 22.33 -26.55 10.43
CA SER A 103 22.45 -25.32 11.24
C SER A 103 21.65 -24.07 10.81
N LYS A 104 20.51 -23.90 11.49
CA LYS A 104 19.81 -22.63 11.76
C LYS A 104 19.27 -21.92 10.52
N GLU A 105 18.05 -22.30 10.15
CA GLU A 105 17.24 -21.60 9.15
C GLU A 105 16.99 -20.16 9.57
N GLU A 106 17.77 -19.24 8.98
CA GLU A 106 17.42 -17.84 8.90
C GLU A 106 16.63 -17.66 7.60
N PRO A 107 15.41 -17.09 7.62
CA PRO A 107 14.59 -16.95 6.42
C PRO A 107 15.34 -16.10 5.38
N ALA A 108 15.14 -16.40 4.10
CA ALA A 108 15.68 -15.60 3.01
C ALA A 108 15.06 -14.19 3.06
N TYR A 109 15.77 -13.26 3.70
CA TYR A 109 15.33 -11.88 3.82
C TYR A 109 15.38 -11.17 2.46
N PRO A 110 14.50 -10.18 2.23
CA PRO A 110 14.49 -9.42 0.98
C PRO A 110 15.80 -8.66 0.77
N SER A 111 16.14 -8.37 -0.48
CA SER A 111 17.38 -7.65 -0.87
C SER A 111 17.51 -6.27 -0.19
N SER A 112 16.39 -5.60 0.10
CA SER A 112 16.36 -4.35 0.88
C SER A 112 16.96 -4.53 2.28
N PHE A 113 16.68 -5.65 2.95
CA PHE A 113 17.22 -5.93 4.28
C PHE A 113 18.72 -6.19 4.24
N ALA A 114 19.20 -6.98 3.27
CA ALA A 114 20.63 -7.21 3.08
C ALA A 114 21.39 -5.91 2.81
N HIS A 115 20.81 -5.02 2.01
CA HIS A 115 21.37 -3.69 1.76
C HIS A 115 21.41 -2.82 3.02
N ILE A 116 20.35 -2.84 3.84
CA ILE A 116 20.35 -2.11 5.12
C ILE A 116 21.42 -2.67 6.07
N VAL A 117 21.58 -4.00 6.17
CA VAL A 117 22.62 -4.63 6.98
C VAL A 117 24.02 -4.25 6.48
N GLU A 118 24.23 -4.20 5.17
CA GLU A 118 25.47 -3.72 4.57
C GLU A 118 25.76 -2.26 4.96
N LEU A 119 24.77 -1.36 4.87
CA LEU A 119 24.93 0.04 5.27
C LEU A 119 25.28 0.16 6.76
N ILE A 120 24.64 -0.63 7.62
CA ILE A 120 24.93 -0.66 9.07
C ILE A 120 26.36 -1.17 9.33
N THR A 121 26.75 -2.29 8.70
CA THR A 121 28.06 -2.91 8.92
C THR A 121 29.22 -2.08 8.34
N THR A 122 28.97 -1.32 7.27
CA THR A 122 29.94 -0.42 6.64
C THR A 122 29.93 0.99 7.24
N GLY A 123 28.99 1.29 8.15
CA GLY A 123 28.84 2.61 8.77
C GLY A 123 28.36 3.70 7.82
N GLN A 124 27.73 3.34 6.71
CA GLN A 124 27.15 4.29 5.76
C GLN A 124 25.80 4.83 6.27
N PRO A 125 25.45 6.08 5.93
CA PRO A 125 24.18 6.68 6.35
C PRO A 125 23.00 5.95 5.70
N ILE A 126 21.98 5.63 6.51
CA ILE A 126 20.76 4.96 6.03
C ILE A 126 19.90 6.00 5.27
N PRO A 127 19.46 5.73 4.04
CA PRO A 127 18.64 6.67 3.28
C PRO A 127 17.31 6.94 4.01
N GLY A 128 16.91 8.22 4.08
CA GLY A 128 15.62 8.65 4.60
C GLY A 128 15.54 8.93 6.10
N ILE A 129 16.61 8.70 6.88
CA ILE A 129 16.64 9.12 8.28
C ILE A 129 16.95 10.61 8.39
N GLN A 130 16.16 11.34 9.19
CA GLN A 130 16.50 12.71 9.56
C GLN A 130 17.55 12.68 10.66
N GLN A 131 18.63 13.42 10.45
CA GLN A 131 19.67 13.58 11.46
C GLN A 131 19.14 14.47 12.59
N ILE A 132 18.81 13.85 13.72
CA ILE A 132 18.47 14.58 14.94
C ILE A 132 19.81 15.02 15.57
N PRO A 133 20.09 16.32 15.69
CA PRO A 133 21.28 16.76 16.40
C PRO A 133 21.17 16.40 17.88
N ASP A 134 22.29 16.01 18.52
CA ASP A 134 22.40 15.78 19.98
C ASP A 134 22.29 17.08 20.79
N THR A 135 21.53 18.05 20.30
CA THR A 135 21.31 19.35 20.93
C THR A 135 20.01 19.26 21.72
N VAL A 136 20.11 19.37 23.05
CA VAL A 136 18.95 19.66 23.89
C VAL A 136 18.46 21.05 23.52
N LEU A 137 17.22 21.15 23.03
CA LEU A 137 16.60 22.43 22.66
C LEU A 137 16.26 23.21 23.95
N THR A 138 17.25 23.90 24.52
CA THR A 138 17.06 24.67 25.76
C THR A 138 16.19 25.90 25.50
N GLY A 139 15.16 26.11 26.34
CA GLY A 139 14.35 27.34 26.34
C GLY A 139 13.08 27.35 25.48
N HIS A 140 12.68 26.22 24.89
CA HIS A 140 11.36 26.06 24.24
C HIS A 140 10.30 25.41 25.14
N ASP A 141 10.64 25.15 26.41
CA ASP A 141 9.68 24.69 27.40
C ASP A 141 8.69 25.82 27.69
N THR A 142 7.51 25.77 27.09
CA THR A 142 6.41 26.65 27.47
C THR A 142 5.96 26.26 28.87
N PRO A 143 6.08 27.12 29.89
CA PRO A 143 5.57 26.80 31.21
C PRO A 143 4.05 26.59 31.13
N SER A 144 3.53 25.59 31.83
CA SER A 144 2.09 25.35 31.91
C SER A 144 1.42 26.50 32.67
N GLU A 145 0.92 27.50 31.93
CA GLU A 145 0.22 28.68 32.48
C GLU A 145 -1.25 28.40 32.82
N LYS A 146 -1.74 27.17 32.57
CA LYS A 146 -3.13 26.84 32.83
C LYS A 146 -3.38 26.71 34.34
N PRO A 147 -4.31 27.49 34.92
CA PRO A 147 -4.64 27.36 36.34
C PRO A 147 -5.20 25.97 36.63
N GLU A 148 -4.71 25.36 37.71
CA GLU A 148 -5.14 24.03 38.13
C GLU A 148 -6.63 24.04 38.46
N ARG A 149 -7.38 23.16 37.81
CA ARG A 149 -8.82 23.07 38.00
C ARG A 149 -9.09 22.34 39.31
N ARG A 150 -9.56 23.09 40.30
CA ARG A 150 -9.89 22.55 41.62
C ARG A 150 -10.92 21.43 41.55
N LYS A 151 -10.69 20.39 42.35
CA LYS A 151 -11.62 19.27 42.44
C LYS A 151 -12.89 19.74 43.16
N PRO A 152 -14.08 19.22 42.81
CA PRO A 152 -15.37 19.71 43.33
C PRO A 152 -15.52 19.65 44.87
N TRP A 153 -14.69 18.87 45.55
CA TRP A 153 -14.67 18.71 47.01
C TRP A 153 -13.68 19.64 47.73
N GLU A 154 -12.93 20.50 47.02
CA GLU A 154 -11.95 21.42 47.61
C GLU A 154 -12.58 22.68 48.25
N LYS A 155 -13.80 22.55 48.77
CA LYS A 155 -14.46 23.63 49.52
C LYS A 155 -13.87 23.72 50.93
N GLY A 156 -12.91 24.62 51.09
CA GLY A 156 -12.63 25.38 52.32
C GLY A 156 -12.29 24.59 53.58
N THR A 157 -11.00 24.25 53.75
CA THR A 157 -10.38 24.34 55.08
C THR A 157 -9.61 25.66 55.14
N ALA A 158 -10.36 26.75 55.19
CA ALA A 158 -9.90 27.99 55.81
C ALA A 158 -10.44 27.94 57.24
N SER A 159 -9.70 27.24 58.10
CA SER A 159 -9.79 27.41 59.54
C SER A 159 -8.46 28.01 59.96
N GLU A 160 -8.58 29.13 60.68
CA GLU A 160 -7.56 29.93 61.34
C GLU A 160 -6.36 29.15 61.94
#